data_AF-A0A1C6D5J2-F1
#
_entry.id   AF-A0A1C6D5J2-F1
#
_cell.length_a   1.000
_cell.length_b   1.000
_cell.length_c   1.000
_cell.angle_alpha   90.00
_cell.angle_beta   90.00
_cell.angle_gamma   90.00
#
_symmetry.space_group_name_H-M   'P 1'
#
loop_
_entity.id
_entity.type
_entity.pdbx_description
1 polymer ?
#
loop_
_entity_poly.entity_id
_entity_poly.type
_entity_poly.pdbx_seq_one_letter_code
_entity_poly.pdbx_strand_id
1 'polypeptide(L)'
;MSKLGTALAFLAGAAVGGGSVWYALKARYEEISEQDICSAKQAFRAREEKLQREIDNLKERLESPDMDTEEPKTIQASAAKNREKGDINDYAKMVNRVQYSRTSVPQPPEHEVEAPYVISPGEFGEIEGYTQISLTYFDDGILSDENGVIIDEPEDIVGDALNHFGEYEEDSVFVRSDPKRCDYEILRDLRSYAEFRSTLPPKI
;
A
#
# COMPACT_ATOMS: atom_id res chain seq x y z
N MET A 1 23.43 23.57 61.22
CA MET A 1 23.15 22.25 60.59
C MET A 1 24.11 22.07 59.43
N SER A 2 24.83 20.96 59.36
CA SER A 2 25.84 20.73 58.31
C SER A 2 25.17 20.40 56.98
N LYS A 3 25.62 21.03 55.89
CA LYS A 3 25.08 20.83 54.53
C LYS A 3 25.11 19.37 54.07
N LEU A 4 26.04 18.59 54.62
CA LEU A 4 26.17 17.15 54.39
C LEU A 4 25.06 16.31 55.04
N GLY A 5 24.57 16.71 56.22
CA GLY A 5 23.49 15.99 56.90
C GLY A 5 22.15 16.10 56.16
N THR A 6 21.86 17.27 55.60
CA THR A 6 20.67 17.51 54.78
C THR A 6 20.72 16.75 53.45
N ALA A 7 21.89 16.67 52.80
CA ALA A 7 22.06 15.91 51.56
C ALA A 7 21.89 14.39 51.78
N LEU A 8 22.44 13.85 52.87
CA LEU A 8 22.28 12.43 53.24
C LEU A 8 20.81 12.08 53.54
N ALA A 9 20.08 12.94 54.26
CA ALA A 9 18.66 12.72 54.54
C ALA A 9 17.80 12.72 53.26
N PHE A 10 18.12 13.58 52.28
CA PHE A 10 17.44 13.62 50.99
C PHE A 10 17.68 12.34 50.17
N LEU A 11 18.93 11.86 50.10
CA LEU A 11 19.27 10.62 49.39
C LEU A 11 18.61 9.39 50.03
N ALA A 12 18.55 9.33 51.36
CA ALA A 12 17.83 8.26 52.06
C ALA A 12 16.32 8.29 51.75
N GLY A 13 15.71 9.49 51.74
CA GLY A 13 14.32 9.66 51.35
C GLY A 13 14.04 9.27 49.90
N ALA A 14 14.93 9.64 48.97
CA ALA A 14 14.82 9.29 47.55
C ALA A 14 14.93 7.78 47.32
N ALA A 15 15.80 7.08 48.04
CA ALA A 15 15.93 5.63 47.95
C ALA A 15 14.66 4.89 48.43
N VAL A 16 14.10 5.33 49.57
CA VAL A 16 12.87 4.73 50.11
C VAL A 16 11.65 5.05 49.24
N GLY A 17 11.55 6.30 48.77
CA GLY A 17 10.48 6.73 47.86
C GLY A 17 10.55 6.06 46.48
N GLY A 18 11.76 5.93 45.91
CA GLY A 18 11.97 5.24 44.64
C GLY A 18 11.64 3.74 44.74
N GLY A 19 12.05 3.10 45.84
CA GLY A 19 11.76 1.68 46.08
C GLY A 19 10.26 1.38 46.21
N SER A 20 9.50 2.24 46.91
CA SER A 20 8.06 2.04 47.08
C SER A 20 7.28 2.26 45.78
N VAL A 21 7.64 3.26 44.99
CA VAL A 21 7.04 3.50 43.66
C VAL A 21 7.36 2.36 42.70
N TRP A 22 8.61 1.89 42.66
CA TRP A 22 9.01 0.76 41.81
C TRP A 22 8.25 -0.53 42.16
N TYR A 23 8.09 -0.82 43.46
CA TYR A 23 7.34 -1.99 43.92
C TYR A 23 5.86 -1.92 43.49
N ALA A 24 5.23 -0.75 43.64
CA ALA A 24 3.84 -0.55 43.24
C ALA A 24 3.64 -0.64 41.72
N LEU A 25 4.56 -0.07 40.92
CA LEU A 25 4.53 -0.20 39.47
C LEU A 25 4.72 -1.66 39.05
N LYS A 26 5.71 -2.35 39.61
CA LYS A 26 5.96 -3.75 39.24
C LYS A 26 4.74 -4.62 39.45
N ALA A 27 4.10 -4.54 40.62
CA ALA A 27 2.91 -5.33 40.94
C ALA A 27 1.74 -5.07 39.98
N ARG A 28 1.52 -3.82 39.57
CA ARG A 28 0.43 -3.45 38.65
C ARG A 28 0.70 -3.82 37.20
N TYR A 29 1.92 -3.63 36.72
CA TYR A 29 2.26 -3.92 35.33
C TYR A 29 2.42 -5.42 35.06
N GLU A 30 2.84 -6.20 36.05
CA GLU A 30 2.97 -7.66 35.91
C GLU A 30 1.60 -8.32 35.69
N GLU A 31 0.60 -7.98 36.52
CA GLU A 31 -0.78 -8.50 36.41
C GLU A 31 -1.46 -8.13 35.08
N ILE A 32 -1.30 -6.89 34.61
CA ILE A 32 -1.87 -6.43 33.33
C ILE A 32 -1.15 -7.12 32.16
N SER A 33 0.18 -7.22 32.21
CA SER A 33 0.96 -7.81 31.13
C SER A 33 0.66 -9.30 30.92
N GLU A 34 0.46 -10.05 32.00
CA GLU A 34 0.14 -11.48 31.90
C GLU A 34 -1.25 -11.72 31.32
N GLN A 35 -2.23 -10.88 31.69
CA GLN A 35 -3.59 -10.96 31.17
C GLN A 35 -3.66 -10.67 29.66
N ASP A 36 -2.96 -9.63 29.21
CA ASP A 36 -2.93 -9.25 27.79
C ASP A 36 -2.23 -10.30 26.93
N ILE A 37 -1.11 -10.86 27.41
CA ILE A 37 -0.38 -11.91 26.69
C ILE A 37 -1.22 -13.20 26.62
N CYS A 38 -1.86 -13.59 27.73
CA CYS A 38 -2.67 -14.81 27.77
C CYS A 38 -3.91 -14.70 26.86
N SER A 39 -4.60 -13.56 26.91
CA SER A 39 -5.79 -13.32 26.08
C SER A 39 -5.44 -13.27 24.59
N ALA A 40 -4.35 -12.59 24.21
CA ALA A 40 -3.87 -12.58 22.84
C ALA A 40 -3.55 -14.00 22.35
N LYS A 41 -2.78 -14.76 23.14
CA LYS A 41 -2.41 -16.15 22.81
C LYS A 41 -3.64 -17.06 22.68
N GLN A 42 -4.65 -16.86 23.51
CA GLN A 42 -5.91 -17.59 23.43
C GLN A 42 -6.71 -17.24 22.17
N ALA A 43 -6.77 -15.96 21.79
CA ALA A 43 -7.44 -15.51 20.57
C ALA A 43 -6.78 -16.08 19.31
N PHE A 44 -5.44 -16.14 19.26
CA PHE A 44 -4.72 -16.77 18.15
C PHE A 44 -4.99 -18.27 18.07
N ARG A 45 -4.91 -19.01 19.18
CA ARG A 45 -5.23 -20.44 19.22
C ARG A 45 -6.66 -20.74 18.77
N ALA A 46 -7.63 -19.94 19.21
CA ALA A 46 -9.02 -20.09 18.80
C ALA A 46 -9.22 -19.86 17.29
N ARG A 47 -8.48 -18.91 16.69
CA ARG A 47 -8.50 -18.67 15.23
C ARG A 47 -7.87 -19.82 14.46
N GLU A 48 -6.73 -20.34 14.91
CA GLU A 48 -6.07 -21.49 14.30
C GLU A 48 -6.96 -22.74 14.34
N GLU A 49 -7.59 -23.04 15.48
CA GLU A 49 -8.52 -24.16 15.58
C GLU A 49 -9.75 -24.01 14.67
N LYS A 50 -10.27 -22.78 14.54
CA LYS A 50 -11.40 -22.51 13.64
C LYS A 50 -11.01 -22.73 12.18
N LEU A 51 -9.85 -22.21 11.78
CA LEU A 51 -9.33 -22.39 10.42
C LEU A 51 -9.07 -23.87 10.12
N GLN A 52 -8.52 -24.61 11.08
CA GLN A 52 -8.29 -26.04 10.92
C GLN A 52 -9.60 -26.81 10.74
N ARG A 53 -10.64 -26.50 11.53
CA ARG A 53 -11.98 -27.10 11.36
C ARG A 53 -12.62 -26.75 10.01
N GLU A 54 -12.42 -25.52 9.53
CA GLU A 54 -12.92 -25.12 8.20
C GLU A 54 -12.19 -25.88 7.08
N ILE A 55 -10.87 -26.04 7.18
CA ILE A 55 -10.08 -26.85 6.24
C ILE A 55 -10.53 -28.32 6.26
N ASP A 56 -10.71 -28.89 7.46
CA ASP A 56 -11.16 -30.28 7.61
C ASP A 56 -12.59 -30.46 7.05
N ASN A 57 -13.50 -29.50 7.29
CA ASN A 57 -14.85 -29.51 6.72
C ASN A 57 -14.85 -29.38 5.19
N LEU A 58 -14.00 -28.52 4.63
CA LEU A 58 -13.85 -28.37 3.19
C LEU A 58 -13.29 -29.65 2.56
N LYS A 59 -12.33 -30.29 3.23
CA LYS A 59 -11.77 -31.57 2.81
C LYS A 59 -12.82 -32.69 2.85
N GLU A 60 -13.62 -32.76 3.91
CA GLU A 60 -14.73 -33.73 4.01
C GLU A 60 -15.81 -33.48 2.95
N ARG A 61 -16.15 -32.21 2.67
CA ARG A 61 -17.04 -31.85 1.55
C ARG A 61 -16.47 -32.25 0.20
N LEU A 62 -15.16 -32.10 -0.01
CA LEU A 62 -14.48 -32.50 -1.24
C LEU A 62 -14.35 -34.02 -1.37
N GLU A 63 -14.27 -34.75 -0.26
CA GLU A 63 -14.23 -36.23 -0.22
C GLU A 63 -15.64 -36.87 -0.25
N SER A 64 -16.73 -36.08 -0.16
CA SER A 64 -18.09 -36.60 -0.30
C SER A 64 -18.39 -36.99 -1.76
N PRO A 65 -18.94 -38.19 -2.03
CA PRO A 65 -18.96 -38.80 -3.37
C PRO A 65 -19.96 -38.21 -4.37
N ASP A 66 -20.74 -37.19 -3.99
CA ASP A 66 -21.84 -36.65 -4.78
C ASP A 66 -21.59 -35.21 -5.27
N MET A 67 -20.39 -34.94 -5.78
CA MET A 67 -20.14 -33.76 -6.61
C MET A 67 -19.45 -34.18 -7.90
N ASP A 68 -20.21 -34.11 -9.00
CA ASP A 68 -19.74 -34.23 -10.38
C ASP A 68 -18.56 -33.29 -10.60
N THR A 69 -17.37 -33.86 -10.46
CA THR A 69 -16.10 -33.17 -10.69
C THR A 69 -15.81 -33.30 -12.18
N GLU A 70 -16.29 -32.34 -12.98
CA GLU A 70 -15.63 -32.04 -14.25
C GLU A 70 -14.22 -31.54 -13.91
N GLU A 71 -13.27 -32.48 -13.89
CA GLU A 71 -11.85 -32.18 -13.81
C GLU A 71 -11.49 -31.13 -14.88
N PRO A 72 -10.70 -30.09 -14.58
CA PRO A 72 -10.11 -29.30 -15.64
C PRO A 72 -9.14 -30.21 -16.38
N LYS A 73 -9.61 -30.78 -17.49
CA LYS A 73 -8.76 -31.52 -18.44
C LYS A 73 -7.71 -30.55 -18.96
N THR A 74 -6.55 -30.51 -18.31
CA THR A 74 -5.32 -30.04 -18.94
C THR A 74 -5.06 -30.96 -20.12
N ILE A 75 -5.52 -30.55 -21.30
CA ILE A 75 -5.17 -31.20 -22.55
C ILE A 75 -3.67 -30.99 -22.72
N GLN A 76 -2.88 -32.01 -22.38
CA GLN A 76 -1.55 -32.16 -22.94
C GLN A 76 -1.73 -32.19 -24.45
N ALA A 77 -1.20 -31.17 -25.12
CA ALA A 77 -1.22 -31.04 -26.57
C ALA A 77 -0.40 -32.19 -27.20
N SER A 78 -1.04 -33.34 -27.38
CA SER A 78 -0.53 -34.36 -28.28
C SER A 78 -0.57 -33.77 -29.70
N ALA A 79 0.61 -33.62 -30.28
CA ALA A 79 0.87 -32.97 -31.56
C ALA A 79 0.28 -33.68 -32.80
N ALA A 80 -0.77 -34.50 -32.64
CA ALA A 80 -1.23 -35.43 -33.67
C ALA A 80 -2.69 -35.25 -34.14
N LYS A 81 -3.47 -34.29 -33.60
CA LYS A 81 -4.90 -34.12 -33.99
C LYS A 81 -5.32 -32.68 -34.34
N ASN A 82 -4.41 -31.83 -34.81
CA ASN A 82 -4.74 -30.52 -35.38
C ASN A 82 -4.60 -30.52 -36.90
N ARG A 83 -5.35 -31.38 -37.61
CA ARG A 83 -5.38 -31.35 -39.09
C ARG A 83 -6.63 -30.72 -39.69
N GLU A 84 -7.53 -30.20 -38.87
CA GLU A 84 -8.75 -29.56 -39.36
C GLU A 84 -8.98 -28.21 -38.66
N LYS A 85 -7.92 -27.39 -38.59
CA LYS A 85 -8.14 -25.95 -38.45
C LYS A 85 -8.49 -25.45 -39.85
N GLY A 86 -9.71 -24.98 -40.03
CA GLY A 86 -10.14 -24.34 -41.27
C GLY A 86 -9.18 -23.21 -41.68
N ASP A 87 -9.23 -22.83 -42.96
CA ASP A 87 -8.38 -21.78 -43.52
C ASP A 87 -8.44 -20.52 -42.65
N ILE A 88 -7.27 -19.94 -42.36
CA ILE A 88 -7.13 -18.68 -41.60
C ILE A 88 -8.03 -17.58 -42.19
N ASN A 89 -8.25 -17.63 -43.51
CA ASN A 89 -9.10 -16.70 -44.21
C ASN A 89 -10.59 -16.83 -43.82
N ASP A 90 -11.07 -18.02 -43.47
CA ASP A 90 -12.45 -18.20 -42.99
C ASP A 90 -12.64 -17.64 -41.58
N TYR A 91 -11.59 -17.72 -40.75
CA TYR A 91 -11.59 -17.05 -39.45
C TYR A 91 -11.62 -15.53 -39.61
N ALA A 92 -10.82 -14.98 -40.54
CA ALA A 92 -10.82 -13.54 -40.84
C ALA A 92 -12.17 -13.04 -41.37
N LYS A 93 -12.86 -13.82 -42.22
CA LYS A 93 -14.23 -13.51 -42.67
C LYS A 93 -15.23 -13.56 -41.53
N MET A 94 -15.13 -14.55 -40.64
CA MET A 94 -16.02 -14.68 -39.50
C MET A 94 -15.89 -13.47 -38.58
N VAL A 95 -14.68 -13.10 -38.17
CA VAL A 95 -14.38 -11.93 -37.32
C VAL A 95 -14.94 -10.63 -37.92
N ASN A 96 -14.77 -10.40 -39.22
CA ASN A 96 -15.36 -9.24 -39.89
C ASN A 96 -16.90 -9.27 -39.91
N ARG A 97 -17.50 -10.45 -40.06
CA ARG A 97 -18.96 -10.62 -40.09
C ARG A 97 -19.61 -10.33 -38.73
N VAL A 98 -18.97 -10.76 -37.64
CA VAL A 98 -19.55 -10.59 -36.30
C VAL A 98 -19.31 -9.21 -35.69
N GLN A 99 -18.55 -8.33 -36.36
CA GLN A 99 -18.34 -6.93 -35.96
C GLN A 99 -17.96 -6.70 -34.48
N TYR A 100 -17.47 -7.73 -33.76
CA TYR A 100 -17.03 -7.58 -32.36
C TYR A 100 -15.87 -6.57 -32.21
N SER A 101 -15.14 -6.30 -33.29
CA SER A 101 -14.09 -5.27 -33.36
C SER A 101 -14.62 -3.85 -33.58
N ARG A 102 -15.92 -3.68 -33.86
CA ARG A 102 -16.59 -2.38 -33.98
C ARG A 102 -17.35 -2.09 -32.69
N THR A 103 -16.60 -1.81 -31.63
CA THR A 103 -17.20 -1.14 -30.49
C THR A 103 -17.38 0.33 -30.87
N SER A 104 -18.60 0.71 -31.28
CA SER A 104 -19.02 2.11 -31.12
C SER A 104 -19.29 2.30 -29.64
N VAL A 105 -18.24 2.27 -28.81
CA VAL A 105 -18.34 2.78 -27.45
C VAL A 105 -18.71 4.24 -27.66
N PRO A 106 -19.89 4.70 -27.20
CA PRO A 106 -20.13 6.14 -27.11
C PRO A 106 -18.94 6.66 -26.32
N GLN A 107 -18.13 7.54 -26.93
CA GLN A 107 -17.09 8.21 -26.16
C GLN A 107 -17.80 8.76 -24.93
N PRO A 108 -17.36 8.37 -23.71
CA PRO A 108 -17.97 8.94 -22.52
C PRO A 108 -17.95 10.45 -22.71
N PRO A 109 -19.07 11.15 -22.45
CA PRO A 109 -19.11 12.60 -22.58
C PRO A 109 -17.84 13.16 -21.95
N GLU A 110 -17.11 14.00 -22.69
CA GLU A 110 -15.93 14.72 -22.21
C GLU A 110 -16.37 15.49 -20.96
N HIS A 111 -16.31 14.82 -19.81
CA HIS A 111 -16.45 15.48 -18.53
C HIS A 111 -15.17 16.26 -18.42
N GLU A 112 -15.30 17.58 -18.24
CA GLU A 112 -14.18 18.47 -17.94
C GLU A 112 -13.37 17.81 -16.84
N VAL A 113 -12.21 17.26 -17.20
CA VAL A 113 -11.34 16.58 -16.25
C VAL A 113 -10.82 17.68 -15.37
N GLU A 114 -11.28 17.69 -14.13
CA GLU A 114 -10.89 18.71 -13.17
C GLU A 114 -9.37 18.61 -12.97
N ALA A 115 -8.67 19.68 -13.35
CA ALA A 115 -7.21 19.69 -13.35
C ALA A 115 -6.69 19.55 -11.91
N PRO A 116 -5.55 18.86 -11.70
CA PRO A 116 -4.90 18.84 -10.41
C PRO A 116 -4.61 20.26 -9.91
N TYR A 117 -4.78 20.51 -8.61
CA TYR A 117 -4.52 21.81 -7.99
C TYR A 117 -3.70 21.68 -6.71
N VAL A 118 -2.98 22.75 -6.38
CA VAL A 118 -2.15 22.83 -5.17
C VAL A 118 -3.03 22.96 -3.93
N ILE A 119 -2.71 22.20 -2.89
CA ILE A 119 -3.36 22.23 -1.58
C ILE A 119 -2.37 22.62 -0.49
N SER A 120 -2.88 23.05 0.66
CA SER A 120 -2.02 23.33 1.80
C SER A 120 -1.53 22.04 2.48
N PRO A 121 -0.38 22.06 3.18
CA PRO A 121 0.13 20.88 3.90
C PRO A 121 -0.85 20.34 4.95
N GLY A 122 -1.70 21.21 5.52
CA GLY A 122 -2.71 20.82 6.50
C GLY A 122 -3.95 20.15 5.90
N GLU A 123 -4.15 20.24 4.58
CA GLU A 123 -5.25 19.57 3.86
C GLU A 123 -4.82 18.22 3.28
N PHE A 124 -3.52 17.95 3.25
CA PHE A 124 -2.96 16.73 2.70
C PHE A 124 -3.39 15.51 3.52
N GLY A 125 -4.08 14.56 2.89
CA GLY A 125 -4.52 13.34 3.56
C GLY A 125 -5.72 13.48 4.49
N GLU A 126 -6.36 14.65 4.53
CA GLU A 126 -7.56 14.89 5.36
C GLU A 126 -8.83 14.25 4.80
N ILE A 127 -8.90 14.03 3.49
CA ILE A 127 -10.11 13.47 2.84
C ILE A 127 -10.07 11.94 2.88
N GLU A 128 -11.08 11.34 3.51
CA GLU A 128 -11.26 9.89 3.49
C GLU A 128 -11.46 9.35 2.07
N GLY A 129 -10.69 8.33 1.71
CA GLY A 129 -10.76 7.68 0.39
C GLY A 129 -9.82 8.26 -0.65
N TYR A 130 -8.99 9.25 -0.29
CA TYR A 130 -7.88 9.71 -1.11
C TYR A 130 -6.61 8.93 -0.75
N THR A 131 -5.84 8.55 -1.77
CA THR A 131 -4.56 7.86 -1.58
C THR A 131 -3.43 8.88 -1.51
N GLN A 132 -2.60 8.80 -0.48
CA GLN A 132 -1.40 9.63 -0.33
C GLN A 132 -0.25 9.01 -1.12
N ILE A 133 0.38 9.79 -1.99
CA ILE A 133 1.48 9.34 -2.86
C ILE A 133 2.61 10.36 -2.79
N SER A 134 3.80 9.92 -2.42
CA SER A 134 5.00 10.77 -2.45
C SER A 134 5.74 10.59 -3.79
N LEU A 135 6.05 11.70 -4.44
CA LEU A 135 6.77 11.82 -5.70
C LEU A 135 8.06 12.63 -5.47
N THR A 136 9.09 12.32 -6.23
CA THR A 136 10.38 13.02 -6.17
C THR A 136 10.65 13.74 -7.47
N TYR A 137 10.87 15.05 -7.40
CA TYR A 137 11.26 15.91 -8.51
C TYR A 137 12.76 16.21 -8.46
N PHE A 138 13.50 15.75 -9.45
CA PHE A 138 14.96 15.87 -9.51
C PHE A 138 15.42 17.13 -10.26
N ASP A 139 16.69 17.52 -10.08
CA ASP A 139 17.29 18.70 -10.72
C ASP A 139 17.36 18.60 -12.26
N ASP A 140 17.37 17.37 -12.80
CA ASP A 140 17.29 17.11 -14.24
C ASP A 140 15.86 17.24 -14.80
N GLY A 141 14.89 17.65 -13.98
CA GLY A 141 13.50 17.86 -14.36
C GLY A 141 12.68 16.58 -14.45
N ILE A 142 13.20 15.46 -13.94
CA ILE A 142 12.52 14.17 -13.93
C ILE A 142 11.65 14.05 -12.69
N LEU A 143 10.42 13.56 -12.85
CA LEU A 143 9.53 13.19 -11.76
C LEU A 143 9.52 11.66 -11.63
N SER A 144 9.72 11.14 -10.43
CA SER A 144 9.59 9.70 -10.16
C SER A 144 8.71 9.40 -8.96
N ASP A 145 8.20 8.17 -8.91
CA ASP A 145 7.60 7.63 -7.70
C ASP A 145 8.67 7.24 -6.65
N GLU A 146 8.21 6.77 -5.49
CA GLU A 146 9.04 6.22 -4.40
C GLU A 146 9.94 5.05 -4.83
N ASN A 147 9.55 4.31 -5.87
CA ASN A 147 10.26 3.14 -6.39
C ASN A 147 11.28 3.52 -7.49
N GLY A 148 11.39 4.81 -7.81
CA GLY A 148 12.21 5.32 -8.89
C GLY A 148 11.68 4.99 -10.28
N VAL A 149 10.38 4.75 -10.45
CA VAL A 149 9.71 4.69 -11.74
C VAL A 149 9.47 6.11 -12.24
N ILE A 150 9.99 6.42 -13.43
CA ILE A 150 9.82 7.73 -14.07
C ILE A 150 8.36 7.89 -14.49
N ILE A 151 7.82 9.09 -14.27
CA ILE A 151 6.49 9.50 -14.74
C ILE A 151 6.67 10.21 -16.08
N ASP A 152 6.10 9.64 -17.14
CA ASP A 152 6.25 10.15 -18.51
C ASP A 152 5.48 11.47 -18.74
N GLU A 153 4.32 11.64 -18.08
CA GLU A 153 3.43 12.80 -18.23
C GLU A 153 3.21 13.48 -16.87
N PRO A 154 4.19 14.27 -16.38
CA PRO A 154 4.05 14.95 -15.09
C PRO A 154 2.89 15.96 -15.10
N GLU A 155 2.60 16.62 -16.22
CA GLU A 155 1.52 17.61 -16.30
C GLU A 155 0.13 17.01 -16.04
N ASP A 156 -0.11 15.74 -16.38
CA ASP A 156 -1.39 15.07 -16.12
C ASP A 156 -1.55 14.62 -14.66
N ILE A 157 -0.43 14.45 -13.95
CA ILE A 157 -0.42 13.99 -12.56
C ILE A 157 -0.40 15.19 -11.61
N VAL A 158 0.54 16.10 -11.82
CA VAL A 158 0.84 17.20 -10.92
C VAL A 158 0.40 18.57 -11.44
N GLY A 159 -0.01 18.69 -12.71
CA GLY A 159 -0.47 19.96 -13.27
C GLY A 159 0.63 21.03 -13.29
N ASP A 160 0.30 22.21 -12.76
CA ASP A 160 1.20 23.36 -12.68
C ASP A 160 2.01 23.41 -11.37
N ALA A 161 1.83 22.42 -10.48
CA ALA A 161 2.41 22.37 -9.14
C ALA A 161 3.93 22.54 -9.08
N LEU A 162 4.65 22.12 -10.12
CA LEU A 162 6.11 22.26 -10.21
C LEU A 162 6.59 23.72 -10.23
N ASN A 163 5.69 24.69 -10.47
CA ASN A 163 6.01 26.12 -10.40
C ASN A 163 5.70 26.75 -9.03
N HIS A 164 5.09 26.00 -8.12
CA HIS A 164 4.62 26.48 -6.81
C HIS A 164 5.53 26.06 -5.64
N PHE A 165 6.74 25.54 -5.92
CA PHE A 165 7.75 25.32 -4.88
C PHE A 165 8.08 26.64 -4.17
N GLY A 166 8.03 26.63 -2.83
CA GLY A 166 8.24 27.80 -1.99
C GLY A 166 6.96 28.57 -1.63
N GLU A 167 5.77 28.17 -2.10
CA GLU A 167 4.51 28.79 -1.67
C GLU A 167 4.19 28.45 -0.21
N TYR A 168 4.32 27.17 0.15
CA TYR A 168 4.16 26.68 1.52
C TYR A 168 5.49 26.23 2.12
N GLU A 169 6.21 25.36 1.41
CA GLU A 169 7.51 24.82 1.82
C GLU A 169 8.53 24.97 0.68
N GLU A 170 9.82 25.10 1.00
CA GLU A 170 10.87 25.37 0.02
C GLU A 170 11.16 24.17 -0.89
N ASP A 171 11.04 22.96 -0.34
CA ASP A 171 11.38 21.69 -0.95
C ASP A 171 10.18 20.74 -1.13
N SER A 172 8.97 21.15 -0.77
CA SER A 172 7.76 20.34 -0.94
C SER A 172 6.59 21.13 -1.52
N VAL A 173 5.76 20.43 -2.30
CA VAL A 173 4.47 20.92 -2.82
C VAL A 173 3.44 19.81 -2.70
N PHE A 174 2.22 20.17 -2.27
CA PHE A 174 1.11 19.22 -2.12
C PHE A 174 0.07 19.49 -3.21
N VAL A 175 -0.38 18.44 -3.89
CA VAL A 175 -1.30 18.52 -5.03
C VAL A 175 -2.42 17.53 -4.84
N ARG A 176 -3.65 17.96 -5.09
CA ARG A 176 -4.81 17.07 -5.12
C ARG A 176 -5.27 16.81 -6.54
N SER A 177 -5.51 15.54 -6.85
CA SER A 177 -6.19 15.12 -8.07
C SER A 177 -7.50 14.43 -7.72
N ASP A 178 -8.60 15.16 -7.87
CA ASP A 178 -9.96 14.64 -7.65
C ASP A 178 -10.34 13.49 -8.61
N PRO A 179 -9.97 13.53 -9.92
CA PRO A 179 -10.23 12.42 -10.83
C PRO A 179 -9.54 11.11 -10.41
N LYS A 180 -8.32 11.21 -9.86
CA LYS A 180 -7.52 10.06 -9.41
C LYS A 180 -7.79 9.69 -7.95
N ARG A 181 -8.47 10.57 -7.18
CA ARG A 181 -8.62 10.49 -5.72
C ARG A 181 -7.29 10.27 -5.03
N CYS A 182 -6.31 11.09 -5.41
CA CYS A 182 -4.97 11.03 -4.87
C CYS A 182 -4.52 12.40 -4.40
N ASP A 183 -3.84 12.41 -3.27
CA ASP A 183 -3.05 13.53 -2.78
C ASP A 183 -1.59 13.21 -3.04
N TYR A 184 -0.94 14.03 -3.86
CA TYR A 184 0.47 13.93 -4.20
C TYR A 184 1.28 14.87 -3.32
N GLU A 185 2.33 14.33 -2.70
CA GLU A 185 3.39 15.10 -2.06
C GLU A 185 4.58 15.09 -3.02
N ILE A 186 5.02 16.24 -3.49
CA ILE A 186 6.13 16.37 -4.43
C ILE A 186 7.32 16.94 -3.69
N LEU A 187 8.36 16.12 -3.52
CA LEU A 187 9.61 16.49 -2.87
C LEU A 187 10.68 16.86 -3.89
N ARG A 188 11.34 17.99 -3.69
CA ARG A 188 12.43 18.43 -4.54
C ARG A 188 13.76 17.82 -4.08
N ASP A 189 14.41 17.07 -4.96
CA ASP A 189 15.75 16.54 -4.76
C ASP A 189 16.76 17.29 -5.64
N LEU A 190 17.88 17.70 -5.03
CA LEU A 190 18.97 18.40 -5.73
C LEU A 190 19.89 17.46 -6.51
N ARG A 191 19.75 16.14 -6.31
CA ARG A 191 20.49 15.13 -7.07
C ARG A 191 19.86 14.92 -8.43
N SER A 192 20.63 14.33 -9.35
CA SER A 192 20.06 13.83 -10.63
C SER A 192 19.36 12.49 -10.42
N TYR A 193 18.38 12.18 -11.29
CA TYR A 193 17.68 10.89 -11.25
C TYR A 193 18.66 9.72 -11.40
N ALA A 194 19.71 9.87 -12.23
CA ALA A 194 20.73 8.84 -12.43
C ALA A 194 21.50 8.52 -11.14
N GLU A 195 21.85 9.55 -10.36
CA GLU A 195 22.50 9.37 -9.06
C GLU A 195 21.55 8.69 -8.07
N PHE A 196 20.30 9.15 -7.97
CA PHE A 196 19.29 8.51 -7.13
C PHE A 196 19.10 7.03 -7.51
N ARG A 197 18.96 6.73 -8.80
CA ARG A 197 18.73 5.37 -9.31
C ARG A 197 19.87 4.41 -8.98
N SER A 198 21.10 4.92 -8.88
CA SER A 198 22.29 4.14 -8.48
C SER A 198 22.26 3.70 -7.01
N THR A 199 21.49 4.39 -6.17
CA THR A 199 21.34 4.05 -4.74
C THR A 199 20.33 2.94 -4.49
N LEU A 200 19.40 2.71 -5.43
CA LEU A 200 18.39 1.67 -5.31
C LEU A 200 18.96 0.29 -5.67
N PRO A 201 18.53 -0.79 -4.98
CA PRO A 201 18.98 -2.13 -5.32
C PRO A 201 18.64 -2.49 -6.77
N PRO A 202 19.46 -3.33 -7.43
CA PRO A 202 19.15 -3.82 -8.76
C PRO A 202 17.82 -4.60 -8.73
N LYS A 203 16.96 -4.38 -9.72
CA LYS A 203 15.74 -5.19 -9.90
C LYS A 203 16.20 -6.62 -10.22
N ILE A 204 15.87 -7.56 -9.33
CA ILE A 204 16.18 -9.00 -9.46
C ILE A 204 15.18 -9.64 -10.44
#